data_AF-A0A7W4Z3B2-F1
#
_entry.id   AF-A0A7W4Z3B2-F1
#
_cell.length_a   1.000
_cell.length_b   1.000
_cell.length_c   1.000
_cell.angle_alpha   90.00
_cell.angle_beta   90.00
_cell.angle_gamma   90.00
#
_symmetry.space_group_name_H-M   'P 1'
#
loop_
_entity.id
_entity.type
_entity.pdbx_description
1 polymer ?
#
loop_
_entity_poly.entity_id
_entity_poly.type
_entity_poly.pdbx_seq_one_letter_code
_entity_poly.pdbx_strand_id
1 'polypeptide(L)'
;MDITQRARELLATDEQIAEHLTAAVWERLPGYEVSMLDRTELSEAITASMRSILLAVIDRRPPNDAELAPARRLSERRAVQGVPIESVVGSWHNAERVLLTRLLGGTGALTAGEVQEAARRVGVAIDAMITASTTSYRQIASELHAQ
;
A
#
# COMPACT_ATOMS: atom_id res chain seq x y z
N MET A 1 18.20 17.73 0.46
CA MET A 1 17.87 16.38 0.96
C MET A 1 17.38 15.58 -0.23
N ASP A 2 18.01 14.44 -0.52
CA ASP A 2 17.62 13.61 -1.67
C ASP A 2 16.39 12.73 -1.35
N ILE A 3 15.88 12.04 -2.37
CA ILE A 3 14.68 11.19 -2.24
C ILE A 3 14.86 10.00 -1.29
N THR A 4 16.08 9.47 -1.20
CA THR A 4 16.39 8.30 -0.37
C THR A 4 16.32 8.69 1.10
N GLN A 5 16.85 9.87 1.44
CA GLN A 5 16.80 10.40 2.79
C GLN A 5 15.35 10.70 3.20
N ARG A 6 14.53 11.28 2.32
CA ARG A 6 13.09 11.47 2.58
C ARG A 6 12.35 10.17 2.82
N ALA A 7 12.64 9.14 2.02
CA ALA A 7 12.02 7.83 2.20
C ALA A 7 12.39 7.20 3.55
N ARG A 8 13.63 7.38 4.02
CA ARG A 8 14.05 6.94 5.37
C ARG A 8 13.37 7.71 6.49
N GLU A 9 13.18 9.01 6.35
CA GLU A 9 12.44 9.82 7.32
C GLU A 9 10.96 9.44 7.39
N LEU A 10 10.34 9.15 6.25
CA LEU A 10 8.98 8.61 6.21
C LEU A 10 8.90 7.21 6.85
N LEU A 11 9.92 6.38 6.65
CA LEU A 11 9.99 5.07 7.29
C LEU A 11 10.08 5.18 8.81
N ALA A 12 10.73 6.22 9.34
CA ALA A 12 10.81 6.50 10.77
C ALA A 12 9.53 7.09 11.37
N THR A 13 8.55 7.47 10.53
CA THR A 13 7.25 8.07 10.93
C THR A 13 6.06 7.27 10.41
N ASP A 14 6.28 5.97 10.18
CA ASP A 14 5.35 5.06 9.50
C ASP A 14 4.01 4.86 10.23
N GLU A 15 3.99 4.84 11.56
CA GLU A 15 2.76 4.73 12.36
C GLU A 15 1.75 5.84 12.03
N GLN A 16 2.19 7.10 11.91
CA GLN A 16 1.32 8.23 11.59
C GLN A 16 0.78 8.17 10.15
N ILE A 17 1.53 7.59 9.23
CA ILE A 17 1.08 7.39 7.85
C ILE A 17 0.03 6.27 7.83
N ALA A 18 0.27 5.19 8.59
CA ALA A 18 -0.61 4.04 8.66
C ALA A 18 -1.97 4.41 9.24
N GLU A 19 -2.00 5.22 10.30
CA GLU A 19 -3.25 5.72 10.87
C GLU A 19 -4.05 6.55 9.86
N HIS A 20 -3.38 7.47 9.15
CA HIS A 20 -4.02 8.32 8.15
C HIS A 20 -4.61 7.50 6.99
N LEU A 21 -3.86 6.52 6.49
CA LEU A 21 -4.33 5.61 5.43
C LEU A 21 -5.44 4.70 5.91
N THR A 22 -5.34 4.19 7.14
CA THR A 22 -6.38 3.35 7.75
C THR A 22 -7.69 4.13 7.84
N ALA A 23 -7.66 5.37 8.33
CA ALA A 23 -8.85 6.22 8.38
C ALA A 23 -9.42 6.48 6.98
N ALA A 24 -8.57 6.83 6.00
CA ALA A 24 -9.01 7.11 4.65
C ALA A 24 -9.64 5.90 3.94
N VAL A 25 -9.14 4.69 4.20
CA VAL A 25 -9.69 3.44 3.69
C VAL A 25 -11.02 3.12 4.39
N TRP A 26 -11.05 3.26 5.71
CA TRP A 26 -12.22 2.94 6.53
C TRP A 26 -13.43 3.81 6.22
N GLU A 27 -13.22 5.12 6.07
CA GLU A 27 -14.30 6.10 5.89
C GLU A 27 -14.85 6.20 4.46
N ARG A 28 -14.12 5.67 3.45
CA ARG A 28 -14.37 6.01 2.05
C ARG A 28 -14.56 4.81 1.12
N LEU A 29 -14.21 3.60 1.55
CA LEU A 29 -14.23 2.43 0.68
C LEU A 29 -15.37 1.47 1.05
N PRO A 30 -16.29 1.17 0.12
CA PRO A 30 -17.35 0.20 0.35
C PRO A 30 -16.79 -1.15 0.81
N GLY A 31 -17.46 -1.78 1.79
CA GLY A 31 -17.04 -3.05 2.38
C GLY A 31 -16.05 -2.91 3.55
N TYR A 32 -15.47 -1.72 3.78
CA TYR A 32 -14.65 -1.46 4.98
C TYR A 32 -15.47 -1.05 6.22
N GLU A 33 -16.78 -0.86 6.07
CA GLU A 33 -17.75 -0.56 7.14
C GLU A 33 -18.20 -1.82 7.91
N VAL A 34 -17.80 -3.02 7.47
CA VAL A 34 -18.34 -4.29 7.98
C VAL A 34 -17.78 -4.57 9.37
N SER A 35 -18.65 -4.97 10.31
CA SER A 35 -18.34 -5.30 11.72
C SER A 35 -17.36 -6.47 11.94
N MET A 36 -16.81 -7.04 10.86
CA MET A 36 -15.84 -8.14 10.87
C MET A 36 -14.39 -7.68 10.64
N LEU A 37 -14.16 -6.38 10.48
CA LEU A 37 -12.82 -5.84 10.25
C LEU A 37 -12.14 -5.44 11.55
N ASP A 38 -10.96 -5.99 11.81
CA ASP A 38 -10.09 -5.50 12.87
C ASP A 38 -9.25 -4.32 12.34
N ARG A 39 -9.44 -3.15 12.94
CA ARG A 39 -8.72 -1.93 12.60
C ARG A 39 -7.22 -2.04 12.90
N THR A 40 -6.85 -2.80 13.92
CA THR A 40 -5.45 -3.06 14.28
C THR A 40 -4.78 -3.89 13.20
N GLU A 41 -5.43 -4.98 12.79
CA GLU A 41 -4.96 -5.85 11.72
C GLU A 41 -4.79 -5.09 10.39
N LEU A 42 -5.75 -4.21 10.06
CA LEU A 42 -5.65 -3.34 8.88
C LEU A 42 -4.46 -2.38 8.99
N SER A 43 -4.27 -1.74 10.15
CA SER A 43 -3.18 -0.80 10.37
C SER A 43 -1.81 -1.49 10.27
N GLU A 44 -1.66 -2.70 10.83
CA GLU A 44 -0.44 -3.50 10.71
C GLU A 44 -0.14 -3.89 9.26
N ALA A 45 -1.16 -4.32 8.51
CA ALA A 45 -1.01 -4.66 7.10
C ALA A 45 -0.62 -3.44 6.25
N ILE A 46 -1.28 -2.30 6.48
CA ILE A 46 -0.95 -1.03 5.81
C ILE A 46 0.49 -0.62 6.15
N THR A 47 0.89 -0.71 7.42
CA THR A 47 2.26 -0.40 7.87
C THR A 47 3.28 -1.27 7.13
N ALA A 48 3.08 -2.58 7.10
CA ALA A 48 3.98 -3.50 6.40
C ALA A 48 4.09 -3.18 4.90
N SER A 49 2.95 -2.92 4.24
CA SER A 49 2.93 -2.61 2.81
C SER A 49 3.58 -1.28 2.47
N MET A 50 3.39 -0.24 3.28
CA MET A 50 4.09 1.03 3.11
C MET A 50 5.59 0.87 3.27
N ARG A 51 6.05 0.12 4.29
CA ARG A 51 7.47 -0.17 4.50
C ARG A 51 8.07 -0.80 3.24
N SER A 52 7.39 -1.80 2.65
CA SER A 52 7.82 -2.42 1.39
C SER A 52 7.95 -1.42 0.23
N ILE A 53 7.01 -0.47 0.10
CA ILE A 53 7.06 0.56 -0.95
C ILE A 53 8.21 1.54 -0.71
N LEU A 54 8.42 1.98 0.53
CA LEU A 54 9.52 2.88 0.89
C LEU A 54 10.89 2.20 0.72
N LEU A 55 10.99 0.90 1.06
CA LEU A 55 12.18 0.10 0.80
C LEU A 55 12.47 -0.01 -0.71
N ALA A 56 11.45 -0.15 -1.56
CA ALA A 56 11.64 -0.13 -3.01
C ALA A 56 12.26 1.20 -3.51
N VAL A 57 11.88 2.32 -2.89
CA VAL A 57 12.50 3.63 -3.18
C VAL A 57 13.94 3.70 -2.69
N ILE A 58 14.21 3.23 -1.48
CA ILE A 58 15.53 3.27 -0.81
C ILE A 58 16.54 2.35 -1.53
N ASP A 59 16.16 1.09 -1.72
CA ASP A 59 17.00 0.04 -2.30
C ASP A 59 17.04 0.10 -3.83
N ARG A 60 16.20 0.94 -4.44
CA ARG A 60 16.12 1.14 -5.90
C ARG A 60 15.79 -0.13 -6.67
N ARG A 61 14.96 -0.99 -6.08
CA ARG A 61 14.52 -2.26 -6.66
C ARG A 61 13.01 -2.44 -6.43
N PRO A 62 12.32 -3.24 -7.26
CA PRO A 62 10.96 -3.65 -6.97
C PRO A 62 10.86 -4.44 -5.64
N PRO A 63 9.66 -4.49 -5.02
CA PRO A 63 9.41 -5.38 -3.90
C PRO A 63 9.64 -6.85 -4.27
N ASN A 64 10.24 -7.62 -3.36
CA ASN A 64 10.42 -9.06 -3.48
C ASN A 64 9.20 -9.83 -2.92
N ASP A 65 9.21 -11.15 -3.04
CA ASP A 65 8.07 -11.98 -2.61
C ASP A 65 7.74 -11.88 -1.12
N ALA A 66 8.74 -11.73 -0.25
CA ALA A 66 8.52 -11.57 1.18
C ALA A 66 7.86 -10.20 1.48
N GLU A 67 8.26 -9.16 0.76
CA GLU A 67 7.71 -7.81 0.87
C GLU A 67 6.28 -7.70 0.29
N LEU A 68 5.92 -8.55 -0.67
CA LEU A 68 4.57 -8.65 -1.25
C LEU A 68 3.62 -9.54 -0.43
N ALA A 69 4.15 -10.42 0.43
CA ALA A 69 3.35 -11.38 1.18
C ALA A 69 2.26 -10.73 2.09
N PRO A 70 2.50 -9.58 2.77
CA PRO A 70 1.46 -8.90 3.53
C PRO A 70 0.27 -8.46 2.66
N ALA A 71 0.52 -7.92 1.46
CA ALA A 71 -0.52 -7.49 0.54
C ALA A 71 -1.39 -8.67 0.07
N ARG A 72 -0.76 -9.82 -0.25
CA ARG A 72 -1.46 -11.06 -0.59
C ARG A 72 -2.40 -11.48 0.54
N ARG A 73 -1.87 -11.67 1.75
CA ARG A 73 -2.64 -12.08 2.92
C ARG A 73 -3.79 -11.14 3.25
N LEU A 74 -3.58 -9.82 3.12
CA LEU A 74 -4.65 -8.84 3.33
C LEU A 74 -5.77 -9.03 2.30
N SER A 75 -5.43 -9.15 1.02
CA SER A 75 -6.43 -9.28 -0.04
C SER A 75 -7.18 -10.62 -0.02
N GLU A 76 -6.52 -11.71 0.39
CA GLU A 76 -7.17 -13.00 0.63
C GLU A 76 -8.26 -12.88 1.71
N ARG A 77 -7.93 -12.23 2.83
CA ARG A 77 -8.91 -11.98 3.90
C ARG A 77 -10.05 -11.09 3.43
N ARG A 78 -9.75 -10.05 2.64
CA ARG A 78 -10.76 -9.16 2.08
C ARG A 78 -11.71 -9.90 1.12
N ALA A 79 -11.21 -10.90 0.38
CA ALA A 79 -12.06 -11.78 -0.42
C ALA A 79 -13.02 -12.61 0.46
N VAL A 80 -12.52 -13.23 1.54
CA VAL A 80 -13.35 -13.97 2.51
C VAL A 80 -14.41 -13.08 3.16
N GLN A 81 -14.06 -11.82 3.45
CA GLN A 81 -14.94 -10.84 4.07
C GLN A 81 -15.94 -10.21 3.08
N GLY A 82 -15.88 -10.57 1.78
CA GLY A 82 -16.77 -10.03 0.76
C GLY A 82 -16.51 -8.56 0.41
N VAL A 83 -15.32 -8.03 0.69
CA VAL A 83 -14.94 -6.66 0.32
C VAL A 83 -14.73 -6.60 -1.19
N PRO A 84 -15.40 -5.69 -1.92
CA PRO A 84 -15.24 -5.59 -3.37
C PRO A 84 -13.78 -5.43 -3.82
N ILE A 85 -13.41 -6.10 -4.90
CA ILE A 85 -12.04 -6.04 -5.43
C ILE A 85 -11.66 -4.60 -5.84
N GLU A 86 -12.64 -3.82 -6.30
CA GLU A 86 -12.50 -2.41 -6.64
C GLU A 86 -12.13 -1.58 -5.41
N SER A 87 -12.66 -1.91 -4.22
CA SER A 87 -12.27 -1.28 -2.96
C SER A 87 -10.83 -1.63 -2.59
N VAL A 88 -10.41 -2.88 -2.80
CA VAL A 88 -9.01 -3.29 -2.58
C VAL A 88 -8.07 -2.50 -3.49
N VAL A 89 -8.35 -2.43 -4.80
CA VAL A 89 -7.55 -1.64 -5.75
C VAL A 89 -7.58 -0.14 -5.42
N GLY A 90 -8.75 0.38 -5.06
CA GLY A 90 -8.92 1.78 -4.64
C GLY A 90 -8.05 2.15 -3.43
N SER A 91 -7.85 1.22 -2.49
CA SER A 91 -6.98 1.42 -1.33
C SER A 91 -5.51 1.59 -1.73
N TRP A 92 -5.02 0.85 -2.73
CA TRP A 92 -3.65 0.98 -3.23
C TRP A 92 -3.40 2.33 -3.91
N HIS A 93 -4.34 2.79 -4.74
CA HIS A 93 -4.24 4.13 -5.33
C HIS A 93 -4.35 5.24 -4.29
N ASN A 94 -5.07 5.02 -3.18
CA ASN A 94 -5.05 5.96 -2.06
C ASN A 94 -3.66 6.02 -1.41
N ALA A 95 -3.09 4.85 -1.09
CA ALA A 95 -1.74 4.73 -0.54
C ALA A 95 -0.68 5.39 -1.44
N GLU A 96 -0.74 5.15 -2.75
CA GLU A 96 0.13 5.77 -3.75
C GLU A 96 0.12 7.30 -3.65
N ARG A 97 -1.07 7.91 -3.67
CA ARG A 97 -1.22 9.37 -3.60
C ARG A 97 -0.64 9.93 -2.31
N VAL A 98 -0.96 9.33 -1.16
CA VAL A 98 -0.47 9.78 0.14
C VAL A 98 1.05 9.68 0.23
N LEU A 99 1.62 8.55 -0.22
CA LEU A 99 3.06 8.33 -0.20
C LEU A 99 3.78 9.32 -1.12
N LEU A 100 3.30 9.52 -2.35
CA LEU A 100 3.88 10.51 -3.27
C LEU A 100 3.78 11.93 -2.72
N THR A 101 2.63 12.34 -2.19
CA THR A 101 2.46 13.67 -1.59
C THR A 101 3.46 13.89 -0.46
N ARG A 102 3.63 12.92 0.45
CA ARG A 102 4.57 13.05 1.57
C ARG A 102 6.03 13.03 1.09
N LEU A 103 6.37 12.15 0.16
CA LEU A 103 7.73 11.99 -0.35
C LEU A 103 8.19 13.23 -1.14
N LEU A 104 7.31 13.82 -1.95
CA LEU A 104 7.61 14.99 -2.76
C LEU A 104 7.47 16.31 -1.98
N GLY A 105 6.60 16.34 -0.96
CA GLY A 105 6.32 17.52 -0.13
C GLY A 105 7.33 17.84 0.98
N GLY A 106 8.39 17.03 1.14
CA GLY A 106 9.44 17.26 2.15
C GLY A 106 10.24 18.56 1.92
N THR A 107 11.06 18.93 2.91
CA THR A 107 11.88 20.16 2.87
C THR A 107 13.02 20.07 1.84
N GLY A 108 13.33 21.21 1.21
CA GLY A 108 14.34 21.33 0.15
C GLY A 108 13.79 21.08 -1.26
N ALA A 109 14.45 21.64 -2.27
CA ALA A 109 14.08 21.42 -3.66
C ALA A 109 14.62 20.06 -4.14
N LEU A 110 13.75 19.26 -4.78
CA LEU A 110 14.15 18.11 -5.58
C LEU A 110 14.37 18.57 -7.02
N THR A 111 15.32 17.94 -7.71
CA THR A 111 15.47 18.08 -9.15
C THR A 111 14.33 17.36 -9.89
N ALA A 112 14.07 17.75 -11.14
CA ALA A 112 13.08 17.06 -11.98
C ALA A 112 13.38 15.55 -12.13
N GLY A 113 14.66 15.18 -12.23
CA GLY A 113 15.09 13.79 -12.31
C GLY A 113 14.80 13.01 -11.03
N GLU A 114 14.99 13.61 -9.85
CA GLU A 114 14.64 12.98 -8.56
C GLU A 114 13.13 12.79 -8.42
N VAL A 115 12.33 13.76 -8.85
CA VAL A 115 10.85 13.64 -8.85
C VAL A 115 10.39 12.51 -9.78
N GLN A 116 10.93 12.47 -11.00
CA GLN A 116 10.59 11.42 -11.97
C GLN A 116 10.97 10.03 -11.46
N GLU A 117 12.16 9.88 -10.89
CA GLU A 117 12.62 8.60 -10.37
C GLU A 117 11.84 8.15 -9.14
N ALA A 118 11.47 9.09 -8.25
CA ALA A 118 10.59 8.82 -7.12
C ALA A 118 9.23 8.28 -7.57
N ALA A 119 8.58 9.02 -8.49
CA ALA A 119 7.28 8.66 -9.01
C ALA A 119 7.31 7.29 -9.70
N ARG A 120 8.33 7.05 -10.52
CA ARG A 120 8.52 5.76 -11.21
C ARG A 120 8.68 4.60 -10.22
N ARG A 121 9.49 4.75 -9.17
CA ARG A 121 9.71 3.67 -8.19
C ARG A 121 8.48 3.37 -7.36
N VAL A 122 7.78 4.40 -6.90
CA VAL A 122 6.52 4.21 -6.16
C VAL A 122 5.49 3.54 -7.06
N GLY A 123 5.33 3.99 -8.31
CA GLY A 123 4.42 3.37 -9.28
C GLY A 123 4.72 1.88 -9.49
N VAL A 124 5.98 1.52 -9.75
CA VAL A 124 6.39 0.11 -9.90
C VAL A 124 6.08 -0.72 -8.66
N ALA A 125 6.30 -0.17 -7.45
CA ALA A 125 5.99 -0.87 -6.22
C ALA A 125 4.47 -1.05 -6.02
N ILE A 126 3.67 -0.03 -6.32
CA ILE A 126 2.21 -0.08 -6.23
C ILE A 126 1.64 -1.07 -7.25
N ASP A 127 2.13 -1.09 -8.49
CA ASP A 127 1.72 -2.05 -9.51
C ASP A 127 1.98 -3.50 -9.07
N ALA A 128 3.14 -3.74 -8.43
CA ALA A 128 3.46 -5.04 -7.87
C ALA A 128 2.51 -5.43 -6.72
N MET A 129 2.18 -4.48 -5.83
CA MET A 129 1.21 -4.70 -4.74
C MET A 129 -0.19 -5.00 -5.26
N ILE A 130 -0.68 -4.25 -6.26
CA ILE A 130 -1.97 -4.45 -6.91
C ILE A 130 -2.00 -5.82 -7.61
N THR A 131 -0.95 -6.16 -8.34
CA THR A 131 -0.86 -7.45 -9.04
C THR A 131 -0.90 -8.62 -8.05
N ALA A 132 -0.11 -8.55 -6.98
CA ALA A 132 -0.10 -9.56 -5.93
C ALA A 132 -1.47 -9.69 -5.22
N SER A 133 -2.09 -8.54 -4.91
CA SER A 133 -3.39 -8.48 -4.24
C SER A 133 -4.52 -9.03 -5.11
N THR A 134 -4.63 -8.58 -6.35
CA THR A 134 -5.71 -9.01 -7.25
C THR A 134 -5.58 -10.48 -7.64
N THR A 135 -4.36 -11.00 -7.76
CA THR A 135 -4.13 -12.42 -8.06
C THR A 135 -4.61 -13.31 -6.91
N SER A 136 -4.16 -13.04 -5.69
CA SER A 136 -4.54 -13.82 -4.50
C SER A 136 -6.01 -13.65 -4.13
N TYR A 137 -6.56 -12.44 -4.24
CA TYR A 137 -7.99 -12.18 -4.10
C TYR A 137 -8.82 -13.07 -5.04
N ARG A 138 -8.50 -13.08 -6.35
CA ARG A 138 -9.25 -13.86 -7.34
C ARG A 138 -9.19 -15.35 -7.06
N GLN A 139 -8.02 -15.86 -6.66
CA GLN A 139 -7.87 -17.27 -6.32
C GLN A 139 -8.84 -17.67 -5.20
N ILE A 140 -8.84 -16.94 -4.08
CA ILE A 140 -9.74 -17.20 -2.96
C ILE A 140 -11.20 -17.01 -3.34
N ALA A 141 -11.53 -15.95 -4.06
CA ALA A 141 -12.90 -15.72 -4.52
C ALA A 141 -13.40 -16.88 -5.40
N SER A 142 -12.57 -17.42 -6.31
CA SER A 142 -12.94 -18.57 -7.11
C SER A 142 -13.16 -19.84 -6.28
N GLU A 143 -12.32 -20.07 -5.27
CA GLU A 143 -12.47 -21.22 -4.36
C GLU A 143 -13.77 -21.14 -3.53
N LEU A 144 -14.17 -19.94 -3.10
CA LEU A 144 -15.42 -19.72 -2.36
C LEU A 144 -16.67 -19.92 -3.21
N HIS A 145 -16.65 -19.56 -4.50
CA HIS A 145 -17.79 -19.77 -5.40
C HIS A 145 -17.93 -21.23 -5.88
N ALA A 146 -16.90 -22.05 -5.69
CA ALA A 146 -16.90 -23.47 -6.09
C ALA A 146 -17.46 -24.41 -5.01
N GLN A 147 -17.75 -23.89 -3.81
CA GLN A 147 -18.33 -24.61 -2.66
C GLN A 147 -19.85 -24.43 -2.61
#